data_AF-R9PI36-F1
#
_entry.id   AF-R9PI36-F1
#
_cell.length_a   1.000
_cell.length_b   1.000
_cell.length_c   1.000
_cell.angle_alpha   90.00
_cell.angle_beta   90.00
_cell.angle_gamma   90.00
#
_symmetry.space_group_name_H-M   'P 1'
#
loop_
_entity.id
_entity.type
_entity.pdbx_description
1 polymer ?
#
loop_
_entity_poly.entity_id
_entity_poly.type
_entity_poly.pdbx_seq_one_letter_code
_entity_poly.pdbx_strand_id
1 'polypeptide(L)'
;MNKGQAAEQQAASYLSKQGLRLIEQNYHCRRGEIDLICKQGDTWVFVEVKYRKSLSHGGAAAAVDQHKMHRILLSAQHYLQQKNFEPI
;
A
#
# COMPACT_ATOMS: atom_id res chain seq x y z
N MET A 1 -17.18 9.32 7.45
CA MET A 1 -16.11 8.34 7.19
C MET A 1 -16.66 7.23 6.31
N ASN A 2 -16.09 7.03 5.13
CA ASN A 2 -16.42 5.84 4.34
C ASN A 2 -15.68 4.62 4.96
N LYS A 3 -16.13 3.40 4.64
CA LYS A 3 -15.54 2.17 5.23
C LYS A 3 -14.09 1.93 4.79
N GLY A 4 -13.66 2.50 3.65
CA GLY A 4 -12.28 2.42 3.16
C GLY A 4 -11.32 3.20 4.04
N GLN A 5 -11.63 4.47 4.32
CA GLN A 5 -10.82 5.34 5.18
C GLN A 5 -10.63 4.78 6.59
N ALA A 6 -11.67 4.18 7.17
CA ALA A 6 -11.56 3.54 8.48
C ALA A 6 -10.63 2.32 8.44
N ALA A 7 -10.67 1.53 7.36
CA ALA A 7 -9.78 0.40 7.16
C ALA A 7 -8.33 0.83 6.92
N GLU A 8 -8.10 1.89 6.14
CA GLU A 8 -6.78 2.51 5.94
C GLU A 8 -6.19 2.98 7.26
N GLN A 9 -6.98 3.68 8.08
CA GLN A 9 -6.52 4.18 9.37
C GLN A 9 -6.22 3.04 10.36
N GLN A 10 -7.03 1.99 10.36
CA GLN A 10 -6.75 0.78 11.15
C GLN A 10 -5.47 0.09 10.68
N ALA A 11 -5.28 -0.04 9.37
CA ALA A 11 -4.07 -0.62 8.79
C ALA A 11 -2.83 0.21 9.14
N ALA A 12 -2.88 1.53 8.99
CA ALA A 12 -1.80 2.44 9.36
C ALA A 12 -1.44 2.34 10.85
N SER A 13 -2.45 2.27 11.73
CA SER A 13 -2.23 2.08 13.17
C SER A 13 -1.57 0.73 13.47
N TYR A 14 -2.04 -0.34 12.82
CA TYR A 14 -1.47 -1.67 12.97
C TYR A 14 0.00 -1.70 12.53
N LEU A 15 0.30 -1.20 11.33
CA LEU A 15 1.66 -1.15 10.78
C LEU A 15 2.61 -0.31 11.67
N SER A 16 2.11 0.81 12.20
CA SER A 16 2.88 1.62 13.15
C SER A 16 3.26 0.85 14.41
N LYS A 17 2.34 0.03 14.95
CA LYS A 17 2.63 -0.86 16.08
C LYS A 17 3.61 -1.98 15.73
N GLN A 18 3.73 -2.36 14.47
CA GLN A 18 4.74 -3.30 13.97
C GLN A 18 6.10 -2.63 13.69
N GLY A 19 6.25 -1.34 14.01
CA GLY A 19 7.51 -0.60 13.84
C GLY A 19 7.70 0.00 12.44
N LEU A 20 6.68 -0.01 11.58
CA LEU A 20 6.72 0.69 10.32
C LEU A 20 6.36 2.17 10.53
N ARG A 21 7.17 3.07 9.98
CA ARG A 21 6.86 4.50 9.95
C ARG A 21 5.99 4.81 8.74
N LEU A 22 4.79 5.32 8.95
CA LEU A 22 3.97 5.85 7.87
C LEU A 22 4.64 7.08 7.26
N ILE A 23 4.82 7.08 5.94
CA ILE A 23 5.43 8.18 5.19
C ILE A 23 4.37 8.94 4.41
N GLU A 24 3.45 8.23 3.74
CA GLU A 24 2.41 8.84 2.92
C GLU A 24 1.16 7.95 2.87
N GLN A 25 0.00 8.58 2.64
CA GLN A 25 -1.29 7.91 2.49
C GLN A 25 -1.97 8.40 1.22
N ASN A 26 -2.75 7.53 0.56
CA ASN A 26 -3.52 7.87 -0.63
C ASN A 26 -2.65 8.51 -1.72
N TYR A 27 -1.52 7.87 -2.04
CA TYR A 27 -0.62 8.35 -3.08
C TYR A 27 -1.22 8.06 -4.46
N HIS A 28 -1.31 9.09 -5.31
CA HIS A 28 -1.81 8.97 -6.67
C HIS A 28 -0.77 9.44 -7.68
N CYS A 29 -0.62 8.68 -8.76
CA CYS A 29 0.20 9.06 -9.90
C CYS A 29 -0.44 8.59 -11.21
N ARG A 30 0.12 8.98 -12.35
CA ARG A 30 -0.36 8.53 -13.67
C ARG A 30 -0.33 7.01 -13.89
N ARG A 31 0.42 6.27 -13.05
CA ARG A 31 0.54 4.80 -13.13
C ARG A 31 -0.46 4.07 -12.25
N GLY A 32 -1.11 4.76 -11.30
CA GLY A 32 -2.05 4.17 -10.36
C GLY A 32 -1.98 4.82 -8.99
N GLU A 33 -2.46 4.08 -7.99
CA GLU A 33 -2.55 4.52 -6.60
C GLU A 33 -1.86 3.54 -5.65
N ILE A 34 -1.46 4.03 -4.49
CA ILE A 34 -0.96 3.25 -3.35
C ILE A 34 -1.62 3.79 -2.08
N ASP A 35 -2.29 2.92 -1.33
CA ASP A 35 -3.06 3.34 -0.15
C ASP A 35 -2.15 3.84 0.98
N LEU A 36 -1.10 3.09 1.32
CA LEU A 36 -0.13 3.48 2.35
C LEU A 36 1.30 3.24 1.87
N ILE A 37 2.17 4.22 2.13
CA ILE A 37 3.61 4.11 1.91
C ILE A 37 4.30 4.22 3.27
N CYS A 38 5.10 3.22 3.61
CA CYS A 38 5.76 3.09 4.90
C CYS A 38 7.27 2.85 4.75
N LYS A 39 8.00 3.04 5.85
CA LYS A 39 9.44 2.77 5.98
C LYS A 39 9.70 1.88 7.19
N GLN A 40 10.56 0.87 7.00
CA GLN A 40 11.12 0.06 8.09
C GLN A 40 12.63 0.02 7.93
N GLY A 41 13.35 0.81 8.73
CA GLY A 41 14.78 1.05 8.51
C GLY A 41 15.03 1.61 7.10
N ASP A 42 15.82 0.89 6.31
CA ASP A 42 16.11 1.26 4.91
C ASP A 42 15.08 0.76 3.90
N THR A 43 14.18 -0.12 4.32
CA THR A 43 13.19 -0.76 3.44
C THR A 43 11.96 0.13 3.23
N TRP A 44 11.57 0.31 1.97
CA TRP A 44 10.28 0.90 1.59
C TRP A 44 9.20 -0.17 1.50
N VAL A 45 8.02 0.10 2.07
CA VAL A 45 6.90 -0.83 2.11
C VAL A 45 5.67 -0.15 1.49
N PHE A 46 5.21 -0.68 0.37
CA PHE A 46 4.03 -0.19 -0.36
C PHE A 46 2.85 -1.11 -0.07
N VAL A 47 1.75 -0.55 0.45
CA VAL A 47 0.64 -1.33 1.00
C VAL A 47 -0.65 -0.97 0.28
N GLU A 48 -1.37 -2.01 -0.12
CA GLU A 48 -2.76 -1.93 -0.56
C GLU A 48 -3.67 -2.46 0.56
N VAL A 49 -4.66 -1.68 0.97
CA VAL A 49 -5.62 -1.99 2.03
C VAL A 49 -6.93 -2.47 1.41
N LYS A 50 -7.30 -3.73 1.67
CA LYS A 50 -8.59 -4.28 1.23
C LYS A 50 -9.55 -4.46 2.40
N TYR A 51 -10.64 -3.69 2.42
CA TYR A 51 -11.77 -3.97 3.32
C TYR A 51 -12.56 -5.20 2.84
N ARG A 52 -12.81 -6.16 3.74
CA ARG A 52 -13.68 -7.32 3.49
C ARG A 52 -14.80 -7.37 4.53
N LYS A 53 -16.05 -7.48 4.06
CA LYS A 53 -17.23 -7.60 4.93
C LYS A 53 -17.51 -9.04 5.40
N SER A 54 -17.05 -10.05 4.65
CA SER A 54 -17.20 -11.48 4.98
C SER A 54 -15.93 -12.26 4.64
N LEU A 55 -15.58 -13.23 5.47
CA LEU A 55 -14.45 -14.15 5.29
C LEU A 55 -14.75 -15.31 4.33
N SER A 56 -16.02 -15.51 3.94
CA SER A 56 -16.47 -16.68 3.16
C SER A 56 -16.00 -16.75 1.71
N HIS A 57 -15.28 -15.74 1.21
CA HIS A 57 -14.83 -15.63 -0.19
C HIS A 57 -13.28 -15.56 -0.30
N GLY A 58 -12.55 -16.11 0.67
CA GLY A 58 -11.10 -15.90 0.84
C GLY A 58 -10.17 -16.71 -0.07
N GLY A 59 -10.63 -17.85 -0.61
CA GLY A 59 -9.81 -18.71 -1.48
C GLY A 59 -9.70 -18.15 -2.89
N ALA A 60 -8.49 -18.05 -3.44
CA ALA A 60 -8.12 -17.44 -4.73
C ALA A 60 -8.29 -15.91 -4.86
N ALA A 61 -9.34 -15.28 -4.32
CA ALA A 61 -9.54 -13.82 -4.37
C ALA A 61 -8.60 -13.01 -3.44
N ALA A 62 -7.75 -13.69 -2.66
CA ALA A 62 -6.64 -13.08 -1.92
C ALA A 62 -5.40 -12.84 -2.80
N ALA A 63 -5.33 -13.46 -3.99
CA ALA A 63 -4.26 -13.18 -4.93
C ALA A 63 -4.34 -11.71 -5.38
N VAL A 64 -3.24 -10.98 -5.21
CA VAL A 64 -2.99 -9.81 -6.02
C VAL A 64 -2.79 -10.35 -7.44
N ASP A 65 -3.75 -10.11 -8.34
CA ASP A 65 -3.57 -10.52 -9.73
C ASP A 65 -2.35 -9.82 -10.35
N GLN A 66 -1.83 -10.38 -11.45
CA GLN A 66 -0.61 -9.86 -12.07
C GLN A 66 -0.74 -8.39 -12.51
N HIS A 67 -1.94 -7.96 -12.93
CA HIS A 67 -2.17 -6.57 -13.31
C HIS A 67 -2.08 -5.64 -12.10
N LYS A 68 -2.64 -6.05 -10.96
CA LYS A 68 -2.60 -5.27 -9.73
C LYS A 68 -1.18 -5.18 -9.18
N MET A 69 -0.42 -6.28 -9.24
CA MET A 69 1.00 -6.27 -8.87
C MET A 69 1.81 -5.33 -9.76
N HIS A 70 1.61 -5.41 -11.08
CA HIS A 70 2.29 -4.55 -12.04
C HIS A 70 1.98 -3.06 -11.81
N ARG A 71 0.72 -2.73 -11.50
CA ARG A 71 0.30 -1.36 -11.20
C ARG A 71 0.97 -0.82 -9.93
N ILE A 72 0.99 -1.61 -8.86
CA ILE A 72 1.66 -1.24 -7.60
C ILE A 72 3.15 -1.01 -7.84
N LEU A 73 3.81 -1.90 -8.60
CA LEU A 73 5.23 -1.78 -8.93
C LEU A 73 5.54 -0.48 -9.69
N LEU A 74 4.75 -0.15 -10.72
CA LEU A 74 4.94 1.08 -11.49
C LEU A 74 4.69 2.34 -10.64
N SER A 75 3.68 2.33 -9.77
CA SER A 75 3.41 3.44 -8.84
C SER A 75 4.54 3.60 -7.82
N ALA A 76 5.07 2.48 -7.29
CA ALA A 76 6.19 2.47 -6.36
C ALA A 76 7.47 3.01 -7.00
N GLN A 77 7.80 2.58 -8.22
CA GLN A 77 8.95 3.12 -8.97
C GLN A 77 8.82 4.62 -9.21
N HIS A 78 7.62 5.07 -9.60
CA HIS A 78 7.35 6.49 -9.79
C HIS A 78 7.53 7.29 -8.49
N TYR A 79 7.04 6.75 -7.37
CA TYR A 79 7.22 7.36 -6.05
C TYR A 79 8.70 7.53 -5.68
N LEU A 80 9.48 6.45 -5.83
CA LEU A 80 10.90 6.43 -5.49
C LEU A 80 11.71 7.41 -6.34
N GLN A 81 11.45 7.48 -7.65
CA GLN A 81 12.08 8.46 -8.54
C GLN A 81 11.79 9.91 -8.12
N GLN A 82 10.54 10.21 -7.73
CA GLN A 82 10.18 11.56 -7.27
C GLN A 82 10.83 11.97 -5.94
N LYS A 83 11.16 11.01 -5.08
CA LYS A 83 11.83 11.26 -3.80
C LYS A 83 13.36 11.20 -3.92
N ASN A 84 13.91 11.24 -5.13
CA ASN A 84 15.34 11.10 -5.43
C ASN A 84 15.96 9.82 -4.85
N PHE A 85 15.19 8.72 -4.81
CA PHE A 85 15.74 7.43 -4.47
C PHE A 85 16.41 6.84 -5.72
N GLU A 86 17.74 6.78 -5.72
CA GLU A 86 18.50 6.00 -6.69
C GLU A 86 18.22 4.52 -6.41
N PRO A 87 17.65 3.74 -7.35
CA PRO A 87 17.56 2.31 -7.19
C PRO A 87 18.98 1.71 -7.12
N ILE A 88 19.17 0.73 -6.22
CA ILE A 88 20.40 -0.06 -6.12
C ILE A 88 20.54 -0.94 -7.38
#